data_AF-A0A8E6NUN5-F1
#
_entry.id   AF-A0A8E6NUN5-F1
#
_cell.length_a   1.000
_cell.length_b   1.000
_cell.length_c   1.000
_cell.angle_alpha   90.00
_cell.angle_beta   90.00
_cell.angle_gamma   90.00
#
_symmetry.space_group_name_H-M   'P 1'
#
loop_
_entity.id
_entity.type
_entity.pdbx_description
1 polymer ?
#
loop_
_entity_poly.entity_id
_entity_poly.type
_entity_poly.pdbx_seq_one_letter_code
_entity_poly.pdbx_strand_id
1 'polypeptide(L)' 'MEKTVLTSLPADRYKAKEVAELYYSRWEIEVGSRNLKSSQLNNALVLRSSRVEVLEQEV' A
#
# COMPACT_ATOMS: atom_id res chain seq x y z
N MET A 1 -16.98 -5.38 -1.61
CA MET A 1 -16.88 -3.91 -1.70
C MET A 1 -16.44 -3.55 -3.09
N GLU A 2 -17.20 -2.71 -3.77
CA GLU A 2 -16.74 -2.06 -5.00
C GLU A 2 -15.63 -1.07 -4.64
N LYS A 3 -14.56 -1.02 -5.45
CA LYS A 3 -13.41 -0.12 -5.25
C LYS A 3 -13.23 0.70 -6.52
N THR A 4 -13.18 2.01 -6.38
CA THR A 4 -12.90 2.96 -7.47
C THR A 4 -11.43 3.38 -7.42
N VAL A 5 -10.74 3.33 -8.55
CA VAL A 5 -9.36 3.79 -8.69
C VAL A 5 -9.36 4.99 -9.65
N LEU A 6 -8.81 6.11 -9.20
CA LEU A 6 -8.56 7.29 -10.04
C LEU A 6 -7.13 7.24 -10.55
N THR A 7 -6.91 7.56 -11.82
CA THR A 7 -5.58 7.55 -12.44
C THR A 7 -5.46 8.66 -13.48
N SER A 8 -4.24 9.16 -13.67
CA SER A 8 -3.89 10.07 -14.75
C SER A 8 -3.46 9.35 -16.04
N LEU A 9 -3.47 8.01 -16.05
CA LEU A 9 -3.11 7.22 -17.22
C LEU A 9 -4.14 7.43 -18.36
N PRO A 10 -3.70 7.62 -19.61
CA PRO A 10 -4.60 7.81 -20.74
C PRO A 10 -5.52 6.60 -20.99
N ALA A 11 -6.83 6.85 -21.03
CA ALA A 11 -7.85 5.79 -21.14
C ALA A 11 -7.90 5.12 -22.54
N ASP A 12 -7.38 5.80 -23.57
CA ASP A 12 -7.22 5.25 -24.92
C ASP A 12 -6.10 4.22 -25.01
N ARG A 13 -5.12 4.31 -24.10
CA ARG A 13 -3.93 3.45 -24.08
C ARG A 13 -3.98 2.36 -23.02
N TYR A 14 -4.62 2.61 -21.88
CA TYR A 14 -4.65 1.69 -20.74
C TYR A 14 -6.07 1.34 -20.36
N LYS A 15 -6.40 0.04 -20.44
CA LYS A 15 -7.71 -0.46 -20.05
C LYS A 15 -7.84 -0.50 -18.53
N ALA A 16 -9.07 -0.41 -18.04
CA ALA A 16 -9.37 -0.45 -16.61
C ALA A 16 -8.75 -1.66 -15.88
N LYS A 17 -8.67 -2.81 -16.56
CA LYS A 17 -8.04 -4.03 -16.00
C LYS A 17 -6.54 -3.84 -15.74
N GLU A 18 -5.82 -3.21 -16.66
CA GLU A 18 -4.37 -2.97 -16.53
C GLU A 18 -4.09 -1.97 -15.41
N VAL A 19 -4.93 -0.93 -15.28
CA VAL A 19 -4.86 0.03 -14.16
C VAL A 19 -5.14 -0.66 -12.82
N ALA A 20 -6.13 -1.56 -12.78
CA ALA A 20 -6.43 -2.33 -11.58
C ALA A 20 -5.28 -3.25 -11.19
N GLU A 21 -4.69 -3.98 -12.14
CA GLU A 21 -3.52 -4.84 -11.93
C GLU A 21 -2.33 -4.03 -11.40
N LEU A 22 -2.04 -2.87 -12.00
CA LEU A 22 -1.00 -1.95 -11.52
C LEU A 22 -1.27 -1.48 -10.08
N TYR A 23 -2.52 -1.17 -9.74
CA TYR A 23 -2.90 -0.79 -8.38
C TYR A 23 -2.75 -1.95 -7.39
N TYR A 24 -2.97 -3.20 -7.81
CA TYR A 24 -2.68 -4.37 -6.99
C TYR A 24 -1.19 -4.54 -6.71
N SER A 25 -0.32 -4.26 -7.69
CA SER A 25 1.14 -4.28 -7.49
C SER A 25 1.61 -3.29 -6.42
N ARG A 26 0.85 -2.22 -6.13
CA ARG A 26 1.14 -1.31 -5.00
C ARG A 26 1.21 -2.06 -3.66
N TRP A 27 0.39 -3.09 -3.47
CA TRP A 27 0.37 -3.88 -2.23
C TRP A 27 1.74 -4.51 -1.93
N GLU A 28 2.51 -4.87 -2.96
CA GLU A 28 3.85 -5.45 -2.77
C GLU A 28 4.79 -4.51 -2.01
N ILE A 29 4.64 -3.19 -2.19
CA ILE A 29 5.41 -2.18 -1.45
C ILE A 29 5.04 -2.18 0.04
N GLU A 30 3.75 -2.31 0.35
CA GLU A 30 3.27 -2.38 1.73
C GLU A 30 3.76 -3.66 2.43
N VAL A 31 3.75 -4.79 1.70
CA VAL A 31 4.31 -6.06 2.18
C VAL A 31 5.81 -5.96 2.40
N GLY A 32 6.56 -5.40 1.45
CA GLY A 32 8.01 -5.19 1.57
C GLY A 32 8.35 -4.32 2.79
N SER A 33 7.62 -3.22 2.97
CA SER A 33 7.78 -2.31 4.12
C SER A 33 7.48 -3.00 5.45
N ARG A 34 6.43 -3.83 5.49
CA ARG A 34 6.10 -4.64 6.68
C ARG A 34 7.21 -5.64 6.99
N ASN A 35 7.70 -6.37 5.99
CA ASN A 35 8.75 -7.36 6.16
C ASN A 35 10.06 -6.73 6.64
N LEU A 36 10.46 -5.60 6.05
CA LEU A 36 11.66 -4.86 6.45
C LEU A 36 11.56 -4.39 7.91
N LYS A 37 10.44 -3.77 8.29
CA LYS A 37 10.23 -3.28 9.67
C LYS A 37 10.21 -4.43 10.69
N SER A 38 9.58 -5.56 10.37
CA SER A 38 9.62 -6.74 11.24
C SER A 38 11.03 -7.31 11.38
N SER A 39 11.77 -7.41 10.26
CA SER A 39 13.15 -7.88 10.27
C SER A 39 14.08 -6.96 11.07
N GLN A 40 13.95 -5.63 10.93
CA GLN A 40 14.71 -4.65 11.72
C GLN A 40 14.46 -4.78 13.23
N LEU A 41 13.29 -5.27 13.62
CA LEU A 41 12.93 -5.53 15.02
C LEU A 41 13.31 -6.95 15.46
N ASN A 42 14.11 -7.69 14.68
CA ASN A 42 14.44 -9.09 14.91
C ASN A 42 13.20 -9.97 15.11
N ASN A 43 12.09 -9.65 14.42
CA ASN A 43 10.78 -10.26 14.59
C ASN A 43 10.28 -10.27 16.05
N ALA A 44 10.77 -9.36 16.89
CA ALA A 44 10.30 -9.21 18.26
C ALA A 44 8.82 -8.81 18.28
N LEU A 45 8.09 -9.30 19.26
CA LEU A 45 6.72 -8.87 19.50
C LEU A 45 6.75 -7.46 20.08
N VAL A 46 6.52 -6.45 19.23
CA VAL A 46 6.49 -5.04 19.64
C VAL A 46 5.04 -4.55 19.65
N LEU A 47 4.55 -4.11 20.81
CA LEU A 47 3.26 -3.46 20.92
C LEU A 47 3.33 -2.09 20.26
N ARG A 48 2.53 -1.88 19.22
CA ARG A 48 2.41 -0.59 18.54
C ARG A 48 1.04 0.00 18.81
N SER A 49 1.01 1.29 19.15
CA SER A 49 -0.24 2.04 19.27
C SER A 49 -0.95 2.06 17.91
N SER A 50 -2.22 1.66 17.89
CA SER A 50 -3.08 1.71 16.69
C SER A 50 -3.93 2.98 16.63
N ARG A 51 -3.60 4.00 17.44
CA ARG A 51 -4.36 5.27 17.43
C ARG A 51 -4.12 5.98 16.11
N VAL A 52 -5.19 6.13 15.33
CA VAL A 52 -5.15 6.77 14.00
C VAL A 52 -4.70 8.23 14.09
N GLU A 53 -4.99 8.89 15.21
CA GLU A 53 -4.67 10.29 15.52
C GLU A 53 -3.17 10.61 15.46
N VAL A 54 -2.31 9.61 15.62
CA VAL A 54 -0.84 9.73 15.64
C VAL A 54 -0.17 9.09 14.42
N LEU A 55 -0.94 8.67 13.42
CA LEU A 55 -0.41 8.20 12.13
C LEU A 55 -0.30 9.38 11.17
N GLU A 56 0.88 10.00 11.09
CA GLU A 56 1.20 10.95 10.03
C GLU A 56 1.78 10.21 8.83
N GLN A 57 1.20 10.46 7.64
CA GLN A 57 1.79 10.01 6.39
C GLN A 57 2.67 11.14 5.86
N GLU A 58 3.97 10.91 5.78
CA GLU A 58 4.86 11.80 5.03
C GLU A 58 4.43 11.75 3.55
N VAL A 59 4.07 12.91 3.00
CA VAL A 59 3.67 13.09 1.59
C VAL A 59 4.84 13.60 0.79
#